data_AF-A0A954Y1L8-F1
#
_entry.id   AF-A0A954Y1L8-F1
#
_cell.length_a   1.000
_cell.length_b   1.000
_cell.length_c   1.000
_cell.angle_alpha   90.00
_cell.angle_beta   90.00
_cell.angle_gamma   90.00
#
_symmetry.space_group_name_H-M   'P 1'
#
loop_
_entity.id
_entity.type
_entity.pdbx_description
1 polymer ?
#
loop_
_entity_poly.entity_id
_entity_poly.type
_entity_poly.pdbx_seq_one_letter_code
_entity_poly.pdbx_strand_id
1 'polypeptide(L)'
;TLQQGDGSSTGGTILLGTVSGAGAIRVNSGSLQLSGDNTYTSVTTINGGELNMDSATALGSAAAGTVINGGTLRSNSDAYTTNEPLTLNGGAVGVGGGASAALVLAGAITVNAGGGTLQVDGNGGDDALTVTSNIGGAAGGVLNANVDGGSTLTVLGNITNNGNLNKNSGGVLALGATTTIAAPVISVNDGTLDVSAQAAYTVASGKTLSGNDGGTVLGNVTAASGGTIRVGAAGMPDVPLFAYVDATWGVGGNTTLADGSTLTPTTNPNWQERTGLGNLGNVLQGGSDTPNPNEAPVIKTTLSGLTPGQSYTVYTNFWDATGSSWRILTGTAENSLTLYASPDDAVAGATNGVDADTLTYAAPQPLTEEGNRSLWGAALGSVVANGSGQIVVYVDDTGTTDGDDRTWYDGLTYSTGAMAAVAETMTIDGDLTLGVGSTLAIDISTPDAHDLLSVVGNLGAGGTLAVSLDSGSPSPMLGDVFDILDFATASGSFGALSLPSLTAGLAWDTASLLTTGELSVITAGGGTPGDFNGDGSVNGADFLSWQRGYPGTYNAGDLADWESNFGTTPASPVAAGVPEPTSFALAGCLAALAALGGRRLRRRNK
;
A
#
# COMPACT_ATOMS: atom_id res chain seq x y z
N THR A 1 -1.90 46.41 -11.35
CA THR A 1 -2.00 45.00 -10.93
C THR A 1 -3.39 44.76 -10.42
N LEU A 2 -4.06 43.72 -10.89
CA LEU A 2 -5.29 43.20 -10.29
C LEU A 2 -4.90 42.07 -9.35
N GLN A 3 -5.39 42.10 -8.12
CA GLN A 3 -5.02 41.12 -7.09
C GLN A 3 -6.28 40.56 -6.43
N GLN A 4 -6.40 39.24 -6.44
CA GLN A 4 -7.38 38.49 -5.66
C GLN A 4 -6.68 37.95 -4.40
N GLY A 5 -7.15 38.38 -3.24
CA GLY A 5 -6.74 37.90 -1.92
C GLY A 5 -5.52 38.58 -1.28
N ASP A 6 -5.68 38.96 -0.01
CA ASP A 6 -4.67 39.13 1.06
C ASP A 6 -5.25 38.90 2.48
N GLY A 7 -6.46 38.31 2.61
CA GLY A 7 -7.17 38.04 3.86
C GLY A 7 -8.12 36.83 3.77
N SER A 8 -8.58 36.32 4.92
CA SER A 8 -9.33 35.07 5.14
C SER A 8 -10.76 35.02 4.55
N SER A 9 -10.97 35.45 3.30
CA SER A 9 -12.27 35.30 2.63
C SER A 9 -12.25 34.17 1.59
N THR A 10 -13.19 33.24 1.73
CA THR A 10 -13.54 32.17 0.79
C THR A 10 -14.42 32.64 -0.37
N GLY A 11 -14.58 33.96 -0.55
CA GLY A 11 -15.46 34.54 -1.58
C GLY A 11 -14.86 34.46 -2.98
N GLY A 12 -15.68 34.07 -3.97
CA GLY A 12 -15.34 34.08 -5.38
C GLY A 12 -15.62 35.44 -6.03
N THR A 13 -14.74 35.87 -6.95
CA THR A 13 -14.92 37.08 -7.76
C THR A 13 -15.06 36.70 -9.22
N ILE A 14 -16.09 37.19 -9.91
CA ILE A 14 -16.28 37.01 -11.35
C ILE A 14 -16.07 38.34 -12.06
N LEU A 15 -15.14 38.39 -13.01
CA LEU A 15 -14.93 39.52 -13.89
C LEU A 15 -15.51 39.23 -15.28
N LEU A 16 -16.63 39.87 -15.57
CA LEU A 16 -17.38 39.71 -16.82
C LEU A 16 -16.87 40.58 -17.98
N GLY A 17 -16.13 41.65 -17.70
CA GLY A 17 -15.63 42.59 -18.71
C GLY A 17 -14.18 42.36 -19.12
N THR A 18 -13.75 42.99 -20.22
CA THR A 18 -12.35 42.97 -20.68
C THR A 18 -11.41 43.65 -19.68
N VAL A 19 -10.43 42.89 -19.19
CA VAL A 19 -9.24 43.38 -18.48
C VAL A 19 -8.17 43.72 -19.52
N SER A 20 -7.63 44.94 -19.47
CA SER A 20 -6.65 45.44 -20.43
C SER A 20 -5.52 46.23 -19.74
N GLY A 21 -4.45 46.51 -20.47
CA GLY A 21 -3.32 47.34 -20.03
C GLY A 21 -2.04 46.56 -19.71
N ALA A 22 -1.09 47.23 -19.07
CA ALA A 22 0.24 46.68 -18.79
C ALA A 22 0.40 46.07 -17.37
N GLY A 23 -0.68 45.98 -16.60
CA GLY A 23 -0.65 45.44 -15.24
C GLY A 23 -0.71 43.91 -15.20
N ALA A 24 -0.12 43.31 -14.17
CA ALA A 24 -0.20 41.87 -13.89
C ALA A 24 -1.53 41.48 -13.21
N ILE A 25 -1.91 40.20 -13.34
CA ILE A 25 -2.95 39.56 -12.53
C ILE A 25 -2.29 38.67 -11.47
N ARG A 26 -2.77 38.74 -10.23
CA ARG A 26 -2.27 37.90 -9.12
C ARG A 26 -3.41 37.30 -8.32
N VAL A 27 -3.40 35.98 -8.12
CA VAL A 27 -4.32 35.26 -7.23
C VAL A 27 -3.51 34.70 -6.07
N ASN A 28 -3.84 35.07 -4.83
CA ASN A 28 -3.15 34.54 -3.64
C ASN A 28 -4.04 33.61 -2.82
N SER A 29 -5.36 33.77 -2.90
CA SER A 29 -6.37 32.95 -2.22
C SER A 29 -7.74 33.17 -2.87
N GLY A 30 -8.75 32.40 -2.47
CA GLY A 30 -10.11 32.49 -3.00
C GLY A 30 -10.21 32.04 -4.47
N SER A 31 -11.31 32.40 -5.15
CA SER A 31 -11.52 32.08 -6.57
C SER A 31 -11.68 33.36 -7.39
N LEU A 32 -11.04 33.42 -8.56
CA LEU A 32 -11.21 34.46 -9.56
C LEU A 32 -11.62 33.83 -10.89
N GLN A 33 -12.72 34.29 -11.48
CA GLN A 33 -13.13 33.90 -12.83
C GLN A 33 -12.95 35.06 -13.80
N LEU A 34 -12.29 34.79 -14.93
CA LEU A 34 -12.11 35.73 -16.03
C LEU A 34 -12.96 35.26 -17.22
N SER A 35 -14.13 35.88 -17.39
CA SER A 35 -15.10 35.54 -18.45
C SER A 35 -14.99 36.44 -19.68
N GLY A 36 -14.31 37.58 -19.59
CA GLY A 36 -14.09 38.48 -20.72
C GLY A 36 -12.91 38.07 -21.61
N ASP A 37 -12.95 38.47 -22.88
CA ASP A 37 -11.78 38.47 -23.76
C ASP A 37 -10.79 39.53 -23.27
N ASN A 38 -9.67 39.09 -22.71
CA ASN A 38 -8.71 39.96 -22.04
C ASN A 38 -7.54 40.33 -22.96
N THR A 39 -6.93 41.49 -22.73
CA THR A 39 -5.83 42.03 -23.56
C THR A 39 -4.69 42.59 -22.73
N TYR A 40 -4.64 42.30 -21.43
CA TYR A 40 -3.51 42.69 -20.60
C TYR A 40 -2.23 41.96 -21.05
N THR A 41 -1.08 42.57 -20.80
CA THR A 41 0.21 42.16 -21.42
C THR A 41 1.27 41.67 -20.43
N SER A 42 1.00 41.77 -19.13
CA SER A 42 1.92 41.34 -18.09
C SER A 42 1.57 39.94 -17.59
N VAL A 43 2.46 39.36 -16.77
CA VAL A 43 2.37 37.99 -16.25
C VAL A 43 1.12 37.79 -15.39
N THR A 44 0.54 36.59 -15.48
CA THR A 44 -0.45 36.10 -14.51
C THR A 44 0.24 35.21 -13.48
N THR A 45 0.00 35.45 -12.20
CA THR A 45 0.61 34.67 -11.11
C THR A 45 -0.43 34.13 -10.14
N ILE A 46 -0.43 32.82 -9.91
CA ILE A 46 -1.35 32.13 -8.99
C ILE A 46 -0.52 31.54 -7.85
N ASN A 47 -0.47 32.21 -6.70
CA ASN A 47 0.25 31.73 -5.51
C ASN A 47 -0.59 30.83 -4.61
N GLY A 48 -1.91 30.86 -4.78
CA GLY A 48 -2.88 30.09 -4.03
C GLY A 48 -4.29 30.38 -4.57
N GLY A 49 -5.30 29.68 -4.07
CA GLY A 49 -6.66 29.79 -4.60
C GLY A 49 -6.77 29.29 -6.05
N GLU A 50 -7.81 29.74 -6.74
CA GLU A 50 -8.15 29.28 -8.09
C GLU A 50 -8.36 30.46 -9.06
N LEU A 51 -7.83 30.32 -10.28
CA LEU A 51 -8.17 31.15 -11.43
C LEU A 51 -8.94 30.30 -12.46
N ASN A 52 -10.22 30.61 -12.67
CA ASN A 52 -11.05 29.98 -13.68
C ASN A 52 -10.99 30.78 -15.01
N MET A 53 -10.64 30.09 -16.09
CA MET A 53 -10.62 30.59 -17.46
C MET A 53 -11.96 30.30 -18.13
N ASP A 54 -12.69 31.36 -18.47
CA ASP A 54 -14.06 31.28 -18.99
C ASP A 54 -14.23 32.07 -20.30
N SER A 55 -13.12 32.25 -21.03
CA SER A 55 -13.04 32.80 -22.40
C SER A 55 -11.77 32.29 -23.06
N ALA A 56 -11.76 32.13 -24.40
CA ALA A 56 -10.61 31.74 -25.21
C ALA A 56 -9.36 32.64 -25.04
N THR A 57 -9.54 33.89 -24.61
CA THR A 57 -8.44 34.84 -24.32
C THR A 57 -8.46 35.34 -22.87
N ALA A 58 -9.01 34.55 -21.94
CA ALA A 58 -9.10 34.90 -20.53
C ALA A 58 -7.75 35.32 -19.91
N LEU A 59 -6.63 34.76 -20.38
CA LEU A 59 -5.30 35.06 -19.86
C LEU A 59 -4.59 36.26 -20.54
N GLY A 60 -5.27 36.98 -21.43
CA GLY A 60 -4.66 38.13 -22.11
C GLY A 60 -3.62 37.73 -23.15
N SER A 61 -2.56 38.53 -23.26
CA SER A 61 -1.45 38.26 -24.18
C SER A 61 -0.53 37.15 -23.66
N ALA A 62 -0.32 36.13 -24.49
CA ALA A 62 0.53 34.99 -24.15
C ALA A 62 2.04 35.27 -24.07
N ALA A 63 2.47 36.50 -24.34
CA ALA A 63 3.89 36.86 -24.36
C ALA A 63 4.58 36.74 -22.98
N ALA A 64 3.85 37.01 -21.90
CA ALA A 64 4.41 37.01 -20.54
C ALA A 64 4.29 35.66 -19.82
N GLY A 65 3.36 34.80 -20.25
CA GLY A 65 3.11 33.51 -19.62
C GLY A 65 2.36 33.60 -18.29
N THR A 66 2.02 32.42 -17.78
CA THR A 66 1.33 32.23 -16.52
C THR A 66 2.17 31.40 -15.57
N VAL A 67 2.31 31.87 -14.33
CA VAL A 67 3.14 31.25 -13.29
C VAL A 67 2.24 30.75 -12.15
N ILE A 68 2.33 29.46 -11.85
CA ILE A 68 1.57 28.79 -10.80
C ILE A 68 2.55 28.43 -9.67
N ASN A 69 2.35 29.00 -8.48
CA ASN A 69 3.18 28.83 -7.28
C ASN A 69 2.37 28.19 -6.14
N GLY A 70 1.44 27.27 -6.44
CA GLY A 70 0.68 26.53 -5.44
C GLY A 70 -0.86 26.59 -5.54
N GLY A 71 -1.42 27.50 -6.33
CA GLY A 71 -2.87 27.51 -6.61
C GLY A 71 -3.24 26.73 -7.87
N THR A 72 -4.48 26.90 -8.33
CA THR A 72 -5.05 26.16 -9.46
C THR A 72 -5.41 27.09 -10.61
N LEU A 73 -5.00 26.74 -11.83
CA LEU A 73 -5.53 27.31 -13.07
C LEU A 73 -6.54 26.32 -13.66
N ARG A 74 -7.81 26.70 -13.78
CA ARG A 74 -8.89 25.78 -14.15
C ARG A 74 -9.68 26.26 -15.36
N SER A 75 -10.22 25.33 -16.13
CA SER A 75 -11.28 25.58 -17.12
C SER A 75 -12.52 24.76 -16.73
N ASN A 76 -13.69 25.41 -16.65
CA ASN A 76 -14.94 24.78 -16.18
C ASN A 76 -16.07 24.71 -17.22
N SER A 77 -16.02 25.48 -18.32
CA SER A 77 -17.25 25.78 -19.09
C SER A 77 -17.15 25.54 -20.60
N ASP A 78 -16.00 25.78 -21.23
CA ASP A 78 -15.85 25.80 -22.71
C ASP A 78 -14.57 25.11 -23.19
N ALA A 79 -14.56 24.70 -24.46
CA ALA A 79 -13.36 24.21 -25.14
C ALA A 79 -12.31 25.31 -25.12
N TYR A 80 -11.26 25.14 -24.33
CA TYR A 80 -10.22 26.15 -24.18
C TYR A 80 -8.93 25.66 -24.83
N THR A 81 -8.50 26.30 -25.91
CA THR A 81 -7.15 26.09 -26.46
C THR A 81 -6.30 27.31 -26.16
N THR A 82 -5.16 27.10 -25.54
CA THR A 82 -4.24 28.19 -25.21
C THR A 82 -2.81 27.91 -25.65
N ASN A 83 -2.18 28.94 -26.21
CA ASN A 83 -0.74 28.97 -26.49
C ASN A 83 0.06 29.57 -25.33
N GLU A 84 -0.59 29.89 -24.21
CA GLU A 84 0.03 30.43 -23.01
C GLU A 84 1.16 29.54 -22.51
N PRO A 85 2.41 30.04 -22.42
CA PRO A 85 3.47 29.34 -21.71
C PRO A 85 3.13 29.24 -20.22
N LEU A 86 3.21 28.03 -19.67
CA LEU A 86 2.93 27.78 -18.26
C LEU A 86 4.23 27.47 -17.51
N THR A 87 4.39 28.05 -16.33
CA THR A 87 5.46 27.70 -15.38
C THR A 87 4.85 27.19 -14.08
N LEU A 88 5.11 25.92 -13.76
CA LEU A 88 4.66 25.26 -12.54
C LEU A 88 5.78 25.25 -11.51
N ASN A 89 5.53 25.85 -10.35
CA ASN A 89 6.37 25.83 -9.15
C ASN A 89 5.62 25.15 -7.99
N GLY A 90 4.74 24.22 -8.32
CA GLY A 90 3.68 23.66 -7.47
C GLY A 90 2.30 23.95 -8.06
N GLY A 91 1.25 23.56 -7.35
CA GLY A 91 -0.15 23.79 -7.76
C GLY A 91 -0.59 22.95 -8.96
N ALA A 92 -1.74 23.31 -9.54
CA ALA A 92 -2.39 22.52 -10.58
C ALA A 92 -2.82 23.37 -11.78
N VAL A 93 -2.88 22.73 -12.95
CA VAL A 93 -3.60 23.21 -14.13
C VAL A 93 -4.52 22.10 -14.62
N GLY A 94 -5.77 22.43 -14.93
CA GLY A 94 -6.72 21.37 -15.25
C GLY A 94 -8.10 21.80 -15.70
N VAL A 95 -8.96 20.79 -15.87
CA VAL A 95 -10.40 20.93 -16.11
C VAL A 95 -11.17 20.55 -14.86
N GLY A 96 -12.29 21.24 -14.61
CA GLY A 96 -13.21 20.90 -13.53
C GLY A 96 -14.32 19.93 -13.96
N GLY A 97 -14.87 19.17 -13.00
CA GLY A 97 -15.90 18.12 -13.18
C GLY A 97 -17.28 18.60 -13.63
N GLY A 98 -17.35 19.16 -14.82
CA GLY A 98 -18.55 19.73 -15.44
C GLY A 98 -18.26 20.44 -16.76
N ALA A 99 -16.99 20.48 -17.17
CA ALA A 99 -16.58 21.02 -18.45
C ALA A 99 -17.12 20.11 -19.57
N SER A 100 -18.10 20.59 -20.33
CA SER A 100 -18.62 19.85 -21.49
C SER A 100 -17.62 19.79 -22.67
N ALA A 101 -16.36 20.22 -22.48
CA ALA A 101 -15.41 20.43 -23.55
C ALA A 101 -13.93 20.39 -23.09
N ALA A 102 -13.06 19.94 -24.00
CA ALA A 102 -11.65 19.68 -23.74
C ALA A 102 -10.80 20.94 -23.54
N LEU A 103 -9.85 20.88 -22.61
CA LEU A 103 -8.76 21.85 -22.47
C LEU A 103 -7.56 21.40 -23.31
N VAL A 104 -7.03 22.28 -24.16
CA VAL A 104 -5.83 22.04 -24.96
C VAL A 104 -4.74 23.03 -24.56
N LEU A 105 -3.67 22.51 -23.96
CA LEU A 105 -2.46 23.25 -23.64
C LEU A 105 -1.47 23.11 -24.81
N ALA A 106 -1.38 24.16 -25.62
CA ALA A 106 -0.49 24.26 -26.77
C ALA A 106 0.76 25.11 -26.51
N GLY A 107 0.79 25.89 -25.43
CA GLY A 107 1.99 26.57 -24.95
C GLY A 107 3.01 25.62 -24.33
N ALA A 108 4.27 26.05 -24.25
CA ALA A 108 5.30 25.29 -23.55
C ALA A 108 4.99 25.22 -22.04
N ILE A 109 5.14 24.04 -21.44
CA ILE A 109 4.97 23.86 -19.99
C ILE A 109 6.34 23.65 -19.38
N THR A 110 6.69 24.43 -18.35
CA THR A 110 7.91 24.31 -17.57
C THR A 110 7.58 23.88 -16.16
N VAL A 111 8.09 22.74 -15.71
CA VAL A 111 7.96 22.23 -14.34
C VAL A 111 9.27 22.48 -13.60
N ASN A 112 9.22 23.36 -12.61
CA ASN A 112 10.36 23.66 -11.76
C ASN A 112 10.39 22.76 -10.53
N ALA A 113 11.37 22.94 -9.63
CA ALA A 113 11.60 22.06 -8.48
C ALA A 113 10.40 21.88 -7.54
N GLY A 114 9.47 22.85 -7.50
CA GLY A 114 8.22 22.73 -6.74
C GLY A 114 7.20 21.74 -7.33
N GLY A 115 7.45 21.20 -8.52
CA GLY A 115 6.58 20.26 -9.21
C GLY A 115 5.37 20.91 -9.87
N GLY A 116 4.40 20.10 -10.24
CA GLY A 116 3.11 20.56 -10.75
C GLY A 116 2.16 19.41 -11.02
N THR A 117 0.87 19.72 -11.04
CA THR A 117 -0.19 18.75 -11.32
C THR A 117 -0.94 19.12 -12.60
N LEU A 118 -1.10 18.16 -13.49
CA LEU A 118 -2.12 18.18 -14.55
C LEU A 118 -3.36 17.47 -14.00
N GLN A 119 -4.47 18.19 -13.94
CA GLN A 119 -5.67 17.75 -13.24
C GLN A 119 -6.85 17.63 -14.22
N VAL A 120 -7.57 16.53 -14.12
CA VAL A 120 -8.83 16.31 -14.85
C VAL A 120 -9.82 15.80 -13.83
N ASP A 121 -10.58 16.73 -13.25
CA ASP A 121 -11.64 16.40 -12.29
C ASP A 121 -12.84 15.87 -13.07
N GLY A 122 -13.33 14.69 -12.70
CA GLY A 122 -14.42 14.01 -13.37
C GLY A 122 -15.68 14.02 -12.51
N ASN A 123 -16.83 14.34 -13.11
CA ASN A 123 -18.13 14.22 -12.44
C ASN A 123 -19.12 13.42 -13.32
N GLY A 124 -18.61 12.35 -13.95
CA GLY A 124 -19.39 11.44 -14.81
C GLY A 124 -19.46 11.84 -16.30
N GLY A 125 -18.51 12.63 -16.81
CA GLY A 125 -18.39 12.98 -18.23
C GLY A 125 -17.03 12.62 -18.84
N ASP A 126 -16.91 12.67 -20.17
CA ASP A 126 -15.68 12.45 -20.95
C ASP A 126 -14.72 13.66 -20.86
N ASP A 127 -14.43 14.13 -19.64
CA ASP A 127 -13.58 15.30 -19.40
C ASP A 127 -12.17 15.02 -19.97
N ALA A 128 -11.66 15.96 -20.78
CA ALA A 128 -10.41 15.76 -21.50
C ALA A 128 -9.46 16.95 -21.36
N LEU A 129 -8.20 16.65 -21.01
CA LEU A 129 -7.07 17.57 -21.08
C LEU A 129 -6.09 17.05 -22.13
N THR A 130 -5.72 17.88 -23.10
CA THR A 130 -4.70 17.54 -24.10
C THR A 130 -3.51 18.49 -24.00
N VAL A 131 -2.32 17.95 -23.83
CA VAL A 131 -1.06 18.69 -23.90
C VAL A 131 -0.39 18.40 -25.25
N THR A 132 -0.29 19.41 -26.11
CA THR A 132 0.28 19.24 -27.46
C THR A 132 1.75 19.64 -27.57
N SER A 133 2.24 20.43 -26.60
CA SER A 133 3.62 20.90 -26.53
C SER A 133 4.46 20.10 -25.55
N ASN A 134 5.79 20.24 -25.63
CA ASN A 134 6.71 19.60 -24.68
C ASN A 134 6.49 20.13 -23.25
N ILE A 135 6.61 19.23 -22.28
CA ILE A 135 6.69 19.53 -20.84
C ILE A 135 8.16 19.45 -20.43
N GLY A 136 8.80 20.59 -20.19
CA GLY A 136 10.22 20.67 -19.84
C GLY A 136 10.46 21.16 -18.41
N GLY A 137 11.72 21.36 -18.04
CA GLY A 137 12.11 21.83 -16.71
C GLY A 137 13.55 21.44 -16.37
N ALA A 138 14.34 22.36 -15.81
CA ALA A 138 15.76 22.11 -15.54
C ALA A 138 16.02 21.46 -14.17
N ALA A 139 15.04 21.46 -13.27
CA ALA A 139 15.24 21.16 -11.86
C ALA A 139 14.62 19.85 -11.37
N GLY A 140 14.06 19.01 -12.26
CA GLY A 140 13.57 17.68 -11.87
C GLY A 140 12.31 17.67 -11.01
N GLY A 141 11.45 18.69 -11.09
CA GLY A 141 10.21 18.72 -10.30
C GLY A 141 9.25 17.61 -10.68
N VAL A 142 8.60 17.01 -9.67
CA VAL A 142 7.60 15.95 -9.88
C VAL A 142 6.43 16.47 -10.70
N LEU A 143 6.02 15.70 -11.69
CA LEU A 143 4.81 15.94 -12.48
C LEU A 143 3.75 14.91 -12.07
N ASN A 144 2.64 15.37 -11.54
CA ASN A 144 1.49 14.52 -11.24
C ASN A 144 0.45 14.63 -12.35
N ALA A 145 -0.09 13.50 -12.77
CA ALA A 145 -1.29 13.38 -13.59
C ALA A 145 -2.40 12.84 -12.71
N ASN A 146 -3.28 13.71 -12.24
CA ASN A 146 -4.46 13.35 -11.45
C ASN A 146 -5.66 13.35 -12.40
N VAL A 147 -6.14 12.17 -12.74
CA VAL A 147 -7.22 11.99 -13.72
C VAL A 147 -8.29 11.14 -13.09
N ASP A 148 -9.47 11.69 -12.85
CA ASP A 148 -10.57 10.95 -12.23
C ASP A 148 -11.15 9.89 -13.17
N GLY A 149 -11.85 8.90 -12.60
CA GLY A 149 -12.43 7.79 -13.34
C GLY A 149 -13.37 8.26 -14.46
N GLY A 150 -13.22 7.68 -15.65
CA GLY A 150 -13.95 8.06 -16.86
C GLY A 150 -13.33 9.20 -17.67
N SER A 151 -12.35 9.92 -17.11
CA SER A 151 -11.71 11.06 -17.76
C SER A 151 -10.36 10.71 -18.39
N THR A 152 -9.86 11.56 -19.30
CA THR A 152 -8.59 11.33 -20.00
C THR A 152 -7.70 12.57 -20.06
N LEU A 153 -6.43 12.40 -19.67
CA LEU A 153 -5.34 13.31 -19.98
C LEU A 153 -4.51 12.74 -21.14
N THR A 154 -4.42 13.44 -22.27
CA THR A 154 -3.58 13.06 -23.41
C THR A 154 -2.33 13.94 -23.50
N VAL A 155 -1.15 13.35 -23.61
CA VAL A 155 0.13 14.06 -23.79
C VAL A 155 0.77 13.67 -25.12
N LEU A 156 0.76 14.59 -26.08
CA LEU A 156 1.34 14.42 -27.42
C LEU A 156 2.77 14.99 -27.52
N GLY A 157 3.15 15.89 -26.61
CA GLY A 157 4.51 16.43 -26.51
C GLY A 157 5.42 15.57 -25.65
N ASN A 158 6.73 15.80 -25.72
CA ASN A 158 7.70 15.06 -24.89
C ASN A 158 7.72 15.59 -23.45
N ILE A 159 7.94 14.68 -22.49
CA ILE A 159 8.13 14.99 -21.07
C ILE A 159 9.64 14.95 -20.79
N THR A 160 10.27 16.11 -20.63
CA THR A 160 11.73 16.30 -20.53
C THR A 160 12.18 17.01 -19.25
N ASN A 161 11.29 17.23 -18.29
CA ASN A 161 11.56 17.93 -17.03
C ASN A 161 12.46 17.16 -16.05
N ASN A 162 12.82 15.90 -16.35
CA ASN A 162 13.68 15.01 -15.56
C ASN A 162 13.23 14.74 -14.11
N GLY A 163 12.02 15.15 -13.73
CA GLY A 163 11.39 14.75 -12.47
C GLY A 163 10.58 13.47 -12.63
N ASN A 164 10.17 12.88 -11.52
CA ASN A 164 9.28 11.72 -11.55
C ASN A 164 7.94 12.10 -12.20
N LEU A 165 7.33 11.13 -12.88
CA LEU A 165 5.97 11.22 -13.39
C LEU A 165 5.09 10.28 -12.58
N ASN A 166 4.06 10.82 -11.92
CA ASN A 166 3.10 10.02 -11.17
C ASN A 166 1.76 10.06 -11.89
N LYS A 167 1.20 8.89 -12.19
CA LYS A 167 -0.18 8.73 -12.62
C LYS A 167 -1.01 8.30 -11.41
N ASN A 168 -1.98 9.12 -11.04
CA ASN A 168 -2.87 8.93 -9.90
C ASN A 168 -4.34 8.96 -10.35
N SER A 169 -5.24 8.56 -9.45
CA SER A 169 -6.70 8.48 -9.66
C SER A 169 -7.13 7.51 -10.76
N GLY A 170 -8.38 7.04 -10.76
CA GLY A 170 -8.84 5.95 -11.62
C GLY A 170 -8.92 6.20 -13.14
N GLY A 171 -8.65 7.41 -13.63
CA GLY A 171 -8.74 7.78 -15.06
C GLY A 171 -7.51 7.42 -15.90
N VAL A 172 -7.43 7.97 -17.12
CA VAL A 172 -6.40 7.61 -18.11
C VAL A 172 -5.39 8.74 -18.35
N LEU A 173 -4.10 8.44 -18.30
CA LEU A 173 -3.04 9.23 -18.92
C LEU A 173 -2.59 8.55 -20.22
N ALA A 174 -2.99 9.10 -21.36
CA ALA A 174 -2.64 8.60 -22.69
C ALA A 174 -1.42 9.31 -23.27
N LEU A 175 -0.47 8.54 -23.81
CA LEU A 175 0.71 9.05 -24.49
C LEU A 175 0.56 8.98 -26.01
N GLY A 176 0.97 10.04 -26.70
CA GLY A 176 1.07 10.05 -28.15
C GLY A 176 2.09 9.04 -28.70
N ALA A 177 1.90 8.65 -29.97
CA ALA A 177 2.72 7.63 -30.65
C ALA A 177 4.23 7.95 -30.70
N THR A 178 4.61 9.23 -30.58
CA THR A 178 6.00 9.69 -30.58
C THR A 178 6.44 10.32 -29.25
N THR A 179 5.59 10.27 -28.22
CA THR A 179 5.85 10.91 -26.92
C THR A 179 6.96 10.16 -26.20
N THR A 180 8.06 10.86 -25.90
CA THR A 180 9.15 10.35 -25.06
C THR A 180 9.06 10.91 -23.65
N ILE A 181 9.44 10.10 -22.66
CA ILE A 181 9.45 10.48 -21.25
C ILE A 181 10.88 10.36 -20.71
N ALA A 182 11.42 11.45 -20.19
CA ALA A 182 12.75 11.52 -19.58
C ALA A 182 12.75 11.25 -18.08
N ALA A 183 11.56 11.15 -17.45
CA ALA A 183 11.41 10.88 -16.03
C ALA A 183 12.27 9.68 -15.59
N PRO A 184 13.01 9.79 -14.47
CA PRO A 184 13.79 8.68 -13.94
C PRO A 184 12.88 7.58 -13.38
N VAL A 185 11.71 7.96 -12.83
CA VAL A 185 10.67 7.04 -12.38
C VAL A 185 9.34 7.48 -12.95
N ILE A 186 8.59 6.52 -13.49
CA ILE A 186 7.18 6.63 -13.80
C ILE A 186 6.44 5.72 -12.85
N SER A 187 5.56 6.27 -12.02
CA SER A 187 4.76 5.51 -11.05
C SER A 187 3.29 5.55 -11.44
N VAL A 188 2.71 4.39 -11.69
CA VAL A 188 1.29 4.20 -11.96
C VAL A 188 0.62 3.77 -10.66
N ASN A 189 0.25 4.76 -9.86
CA ASN A 189 -0.28 4.55 -8.51
C ASN A 189 -1.76 4.15 -8.54
N ASP A 190 -2.50 4.58 -9.57
CA ASP A 190 -3.92 4.24 -9.79
C ASP A 190 -4.33 4.58 -11.24
N GLY A 191 -5.40 3.95 -11.71
CA GLY A 191 -5.95 4.10 -13.06
C GLY A 191 -5.00 3.62 -14.15
N THR A 192 -5.04 4.25 -15.32
CA THR A 192 -4.34 3.74 -16.51
C THR A 192 -3.27 4.70 -17.04
N LEU A 193 -2.06 4.19 -17.26
CA LEU A 193 -1.09 4.76 -18.19
C LEU A 193 -1.26 4.07 -19.55
N ASP A 194 -1.82 4.77 -20.53
CA ASP A 194 -2.05 4.24 -21.87
C ASP A 194 -0.88 4.60 -22.80
N VAL A 195 -0.14 3.56 -23.19
CA VAL A 195 0.97 3.62 -24.15
C VAL A 195 0.65 2.89 -25.46
N SER A 196 -0.59 2.45 -25.66
CA SER A 196 -1.03 1.61 -26.79
C SER A 196 -0.90 2.28 -28.16
N ALA A 197 -0.79 3.61 -28.20
CA ALA A 197 -0.49 4.34 -29.43
C ALA A 197 0.95 4.11 -29.93
N GLN A 198 1.84 3.57 -29.09
CA GLN A 198 3.21 3.21 -29.42
C GLN A 198 3.29 1.72 -29.80
N ALA A 199 4.29 1.34 -30.60
CA ALA A 199 4.52 -0.08 -30.90
C ALA A 199 4.88 -0.89 -29.63
N ALA A 200 5.75 -0.30 -28.79
CA ALA A 200 6.01 -0.69 -27.42
C ALA A 200 6.66 0.47 -26.67
N TYR A 201 6.24 0.73 -25.44
CA TYR A 201 6.91 1.71 -24.58
C TYR A 201 8.23 1.14 -24.05
N THR A 202 9.34 1.87 -24.24
CA THR A 202 10.66 1.41 -23.80
C THR A 202 11.08 2.05 -22.48
N VAL A 203 11.26 1.24 -21.45
CA VAL A 203 11.92 1.63 -20.20
C VAL A 203 13.44 1.61 -20.42
N ALA A 204 14.02 2.79 -20.58
CA ALA A 204 15.44 2.95 -20.92
C ALA A 204 16.38 2.75 -19.71
N SER A 205 17.68 2.62 -19.98
CA SER A 205 18.72 2.49 -18.96
C SER A 205 18.63 3.56 -17.88
N GLY A 206 18.67 3.13 -16.61
CA GLY A 206 18.60 4.00 -15.43
C GLY A 206 17.20 4.54 -15.13
N LYS A 207 16.16 4.04 -15.81
CA LYS A 207 14.77 4.41 -15.55
C LYS A 207 13.98 3.25 -14.95
N THR A 208 12.96 3.60 -14.19
CA THR A 208 12.01 2.66 -13.58
C THR A 208 10.59 2.97 -14.04
N LEU A 209 9.86 1.94 -14.44
CA LEU A 209 8.40 1.95 -14.50
C LEU A 209 7.90 1.14 -13.32
N SER A 210 7.15 1.77 -12.43
CA SER A 210 6.52 1.13 -11.28
C SER A 210 5.00 1.19 -11.37
N GLY A 211 4.33 0.19 -10.81
CA GLY A 211 2.87 0.18 -10.64
C GLY A 211 2.50 -0.47 -9.31
N ASN A 212 1.45 0.07 -8.68
CA ASN A 212 0.93 -0.38 -7.40
C ASN A 212 -0.50 -0.92 -7.61
N ASP A 213 -1.14 -1.41 -6.55
CA ASP A 213 -2.50 -1.94 -6.65
C ASP A 213 -3.48 -0.88 -7.19
N GLY A 214 -4.28 -1.27 -8.20
CA GLY A 214 -5.14 -0.36 -8.98
C GLY A 214 -4.48 0.32 -10.19
N GLY A 215 -3.16 0.23 -10.34
CA GLY A 215 -2.41 0.76 -11.48
C GLY A 215 -2.32 -0.19 -12.67
N THR A 216 -2.69 0.28 -13.86
CA THR A 216 -2.58 -0.46 -15.13
C THR A 216 -1.74 0.28 -16.17
N VAL A 217 -0.84 -0.42 -16.84
CA VAL A 217 -0.19 0.05 -18.06
C VAL A 217 -0.86 -0.62 -19.26
N LEU A 218 -1.58 0.16 -20.07
CA LEU A 218 -2.25 -0.33 -21.27
C LEU A 218 -1.32 -0.25 -22.49
N GLY A 219 -1.04 -1.38 -23.12
CA GLY A 219 -0.17 -1.51 -24.28
C GLY A 219 1.15 -2.24 -23.98
N ASN A 220 1.92 -2.49 -25.04
CA ASN A 220 3.16 -3.28 -24.93
C ASN A 220 4.28 -2.50 -24.24
N VAL A 221 5.06 -3.18 -23.40
CA VAL A 221 6.20 -2.61 -22.66
C VAL A 221 7.47 -3.41 -22.96
N THR A 222 8.59 -2.72 -23.11
CA THR A 222 9.93 -3.31 -23.20
C THR A 222 10.88 -2.68 -22.20
N ALA A 223 11.46 -3.47 -21.31
CA ALA A 223 12.56 -3.03 -20.46
C ALA A 223 13.90 -3.25 -21.18
N ALA A 224 14.61 -2.17 -21.51
CA ALA A 224 15.93 -2.26 -22.13
C ALA A 224 17.01 -2.59 -21.08
N SER A 225 18.25 -2.84 -21.53
CA SER A 225 19.39 -3.01 -20.62
C SER A 225 19.50 -1.81 -19.66
N GLY A 226 19.55 -2.10 -18.36
CA GLY A 226 19.56 -1.11 -17.27
C GLY A 226 18.21 -0.48 -16.95
N GLY A 227 17.13 -0.83 -17.65
CA GLY A 227 15.77 -0.42 -17.31
C GLY A 227 15.15 -1.36 -16.26
N THR A 228 14.27 -0.83 -15.41
CA THR A 228 13.65 -1.56 -14.31
C THR A 228 12.13 -1.54 -14.43
N ILE A 229 11.50 -2.72 -14.37
CA ILE A 229 10.08 -2.87 -14.03
C ILE A 229 10.02 -3.16 -12.53
N ARG A 230 9.12 -2.49 -11.82
CA ARG A 230 9.00 -2.62 -10.37
C ARG A 230 7.53 -2.74 -9.97
N VAL A 231 7.18 -3.81 -9.27
CA VAL A 231 5.89 -3.87 -8.58
C VAL A 231 6.02 -3.09 -7.28
N GLY A 232 5.07 -2.21 -7.02
CA GLY A 232 5.03 -1.41 -5.79
C GLY A 232 6.17 -0.41 -5.60
N ALA A 233 6.25 0.11 -4.38
CA ALA A 233 7.36 0.93 -3.89
C ALA A 233 8.45 0.09 -3.21
N ALA A 234 9.65 0.67 -2.99
CA ALA A 234 10.74 -0.08 -2.37
C ALA A 234 10.42 -0.53 -0.94
N GLY A 235 10.13 -1.83 -0.77
CA GLY A 235 9.52 -2.37 0.44
C GLY A 235 8.00 -2.33 0.34
N MET A 236 7.34 -3.26 1.03
CA MET A 236 5.89 -3.37 0.96
C MET A 236 5.23 -2.29 1.82
N PRO A 237 4.06 -1.75 1.41
CA PRO A 237 3.26 -0.91 2.29
C PRO A 237 2.86 -1.67 3.56
N ASP A 238 2.89 -0.99 4.70
CA ASP A 238 2.54 -1.57 6.00
C ASP A 238 1.21 -1.00 6.51
N VAL A 239 0.31 -1.88 6.96
CA VAL A 239 -0.94 -1.50 7.66
C VAL A 239 -0.98 -2.07 9.07
N PRO A 240 -1.65 -1.40 10.02
CA PRO A 240 -1.80 -1.93 11.36
C PRO A 240 -2.51 -3.29 11.36
N LEU A 241 -1.88 -4.30 11.97
CA LEU A 241 -2.44 -5.63 12.12
C LEU A 241 -3.16 -5.74 13.46
N PHE A 242 -4.41 -6.19 13.41
CA PHE A 242 -5.29 -6.35 14.57
C PHE A 242 -5.51 -7.82 14.91
N ALA A 243 -5.80 -8.10 16.17
CA ALA A 243 -6.27 -9.39 16.65
C ALA A 243 -7.69 -9.23 17.17
N TYR A 244 -8.57 -10.14 16.76
CA TYR A 244 -9.94 -10.22 17.23
C TYR A 244 -10.08 -11.27 18.34
N VAL A 245 -10.83 -10.92 19.37
CA VAL A 245 -11.14 -11.79 20.52
C VAL A 245 -12.63 -11.73 20.77
N ASP A 246 -13.30 -12.83 20.47
CA ASP A 246 -14.73 -12.99 20.69
C ASP A 246 -15.10 -12.92 22.19
N ALA A 247 -16.26 -12.39 22.51
CA ALA A 247 -16.82 -12.39 23.85
C ALA A 247 -17.30 -13.80 24.21
N THR A 248 -16.86 -14.30 25.36
CA THR A 248 -17.24 -15.62 25.87
C THR A 248 -17.69 -15.48 27.31
N TRP A 249 -18.75 -16.18 27.69
CA TRP A 249 -19.36 -16.10 29.01
C TRP A 249 -19.45 -17.49 29.66
N GLY A 250 -20.01 -17.54 30.87
CA GLY A 250 -20.00 -18.75 31.69
C GLY A 250 -18.68 -18.94 32.45
N VAL A 251 -18.49 -20.14 33.00
CA VAL A 251 -17.33 -20.44 33.85
C VAL A 251 -16.06 -20.42 33.01
N GLY A 252 -15.17 -19.47 33.29
CA GLY A 252 -13.90 -19.30 32.57
C GLY A 252 -13.98 -18.47 31.30
N GLY A 253 -15.15 -17.89 30.98
CA GLY A 253 -15.29 -16.93 29.88
C GLY A 253 -14.51 -15.64 30.16
N ASN A 254 -14.11 -14.96 29.09
CA ASN A 254 -13.41 -13.67 29.16
C ASN A 254 -14.34 -12.49 29.47
N THR A 255 -15.66 -12.68 29.36
CA THR A 255 -16.70 -11.68 29.63
C THR A 255 -17.47 -12.04 30.90
N THR A 256 -17.48 -11.14 31.87
CA THR A 256 -18.12 -11.30 33.18
C THR A 256 -19.00 -10.10 33.51
N LEU A 257 -19.79 -10.18 34.59
CA LEU A 257 -20.35 -8.99 35.19
C LEU A 257 -19.22 -8.06 35.69
N ALA A 258 -19.48 -6.76 35.83
CA ALA A 258 -18.48 -5.78 36.25
C ALA A 258 -17.84 -6.13 37.62
N ASP A 259 -18.63 -6.70 38.53
CA ASP A 259 -18.17 -7.19 39.84
C ASP A 259 -17.25 -8.43 39.77
N GLY A 260 -17.09 -9.03 38.57
CA GLY A 260 -16.27 -10.20 38.30
C GLY A 260 -16.98 -11.53 38.46
N SER A 261 -18.27 -11.55 38.82
CA SER A 261 -19.06 -12.77 38.86
C SER A 261 -19.40 -13.26 37.45
N THR A 262 -19.61 -14.57 37.32
CA THR A 262 -19.88 -15.22 36.04
C THR A 262 -21.13 -14.63 35.36
N LEU A 263 -20.96 -14.13 34.13
CA LEU A 263 -22.09 -13.76 33.28
C LEU A 263 -22.80 -15.03 32.81
N THR A 264 -24.11 -15.11 33.07
CA THR A 264 -24.99 -16.13 32.53
C THR A 264 -26.13 -15.43 31.80
N PRO A 265 -26.12 -15.38 30.45
CA PRO A 265 -27.16 -14.69 29.72
C PRO A 265 -28.53 -15.26 30.02
N THR A 266 -29.48 -14.39 30.31
CA THR A 266 -30.87 -14.72 30.65
C THR A 266 -31.81 -13.71 30.00
N THR A 267 -33.11 -13.87 30.13
CA THR A 267 -34.07 -12.89 29.62
C THR A 267 -34.03 -11.58 30.42
N ASN A 268 -34.55 -10.50 29.81
CA ASN A 268 -34.75 -9.15 30.38
C ASN A 268 -35.00 -9.14 31.92
N PRO A 269 -34.33 -8.25 32.68
CA PRO A 269 -33.54 -7.10 32.22
C PRO A 269 -32.06 -7.38 31.96
N ASN A 270 -31.66 -8.66 31.89
CA ASN A 270 -30.26 -9.02 31.71
C ASN A 270 -29.85 -9.13 30.23
N TRP A 271 -28.53 -9.21 30.01
CA TRP A 271 -27.94 -9.61 28.74
C TRP A 271 -28.51 -10.94 28.24
N GLN A 272 -28.91 -10.98 26.98
CA GLN A 272 -29.44 -12.16 26.30
C GLN A 272 -28.40 -12.74 25.35
N GLU A 273 -28.33 -14.07 25.26
CA GLU A 273 -27.57 -14.73 24.22
C GLU A 273 -28.42 -14.78 22.96
N ARG A 274 -27.84 -14.29 21.85
CA ARG A 274 -28.42 -14.46 20.53
C ARG A 274 -27.57 -15.42 19.73
N THR A 275 -28.19 -16.48 19.23
CA THR A 275 -27.50 -17.54 18.47
C THR A 275 -27.64 -17.35 16.97
N GLY A 276 -26.71 -17.94 16.22
CA GLY A 276 -26.63 -17.91 14.76
C GLY A 276 -25.93 -16.70 14.15
N LEU A 277 -25.21 -15.89 14.94
CA LEU A 277 -24.53 -14.65 14.51
C LEU A 277 -23.08 -14.60 15.00
N GLY A 278 -22.20 -13.87 14.32
CA GLY A 278 -20.81 -13.67 14.75
C GLY A 278 -19.93 -14.94 14.62
N ASN A 279 -18.65 -14.81 14.94
CA ASN A 279 -17.62 -15.83 14.65
C ASN A 279 -17.82 -17.17 15.36
N LEU A 280 -18.30 -17.18 16.60
CA LEU A 280 -18.64 -18.41 17.33
C LEU A 280 -20.14 -18.71 17.31
N GLY A 281 -20.90 -18.01 16.45
CA GLY A 281 -22.33 -18.23 16.27
C GLY A 281 -23.17 -17.71 17.44
N ASN A 282 -22.63 -16.86 18.32
CA ASN A 282 -23.42 -16.12 19.28
C ASN A 282 -22.89 -14.70 19.53
N VAL A 283 -23.79 -13.82 19.99
CA VAL A 283 -23.48 -12.45 20.44
C VAL A 283 -24.29 -12.12 21.69
N LEU A 284 -23.83 -11.15 22.48
CA LEU A 284 -24.55 -10.64 23.65
C LEU A 284 -25.47 -9.48 23.25
N GLN A 285 -26.76 -9.61 23.54
CA GLN A 285 -27.76 -8.59 23.28
C GLN A 285 -28.17 -7.86 24.58
N GLY A 286 -27.99 -6.54 24.59
CA GLY A 286 -28.60 -5.56 25.49
C GLY A 286 -29.77 -4.84 24.80
N GLY A 287 -30.76 -4.36 25.55
CA GLY A 287 -32.03 -3.85 25.02
C GLY A 287 -32.93 -4.93 24.38
N SER A 288 -34.17 -5.08 24.85
CA SER A 288 -35.16 -6.00 24.26
C SER A 288 -36.54 -5.35 24.12
N ASP A 289 -37.40 -5.93 23.28
CA ASP A 289 -38.62 -5.37 22.67
C ASP A 289 -39.79 -4.98 23.63
N THR A 290 -39.52 -4.56 24.88
CA THR A 290 -40.51 -4.16 25.92
C THR A 290 -40.05 -2.89 26.66
N PRO A 291 -40.94 -2.05 27.23
CA PRO A 291 -40.70 -0.62 27.27
C PRO A 291 -39.54 -0.22 28.18
N ASN A 292 -38.63 0.52 27.57
CA ASN A 292 -37.48 1.19 28.16
C ASN A 292 -37.86 2.00 29.42
N PRO A 293 -36.93 2.12 30.40
CA PRO A 293 -35.54 1.65 30.34
C PRO A 293 -35.40 0.15 30.66
N ASN A 294 -34.69 -0.56 29.78
CA ASN A 294 -34.12 -1.87 30.02
C ASN A 294 -32.62 -1.66 30.19
N GLU A 295 -32.11 -1.84 31.40
CA GLU A 295 -30.70 -1.56 31.74
C GLU A 295 -30.06 -2.87 32.17
N ALA A 296 -29.38 -3.52 31.22
CA ALA A 296 -28.60 -4.70 31.53
C ALA A 296 -27.46 -4.29 32.47
N PRO A 297 -27.01 -5.17 33.39
CA PRO A 297 -25.87 -4.83 34.22
C PRO A 297 -24.62 -4.64 33.36
N VAL A 298 -23.79 -3.65 33.71
CA VAL A 298 -22.48 -3.45 33.07
C VAL A 298 -21.68 -4.75 33.12
N ILE A 299 -21.16 -5.15 31.96
CA ILE A 299 -20.26 -6.28 31.81
C ILE A 299 -18.84 -5.78 31.57
N LYS A 300 -17.87 -6.69 31.71
CA LYS A 300 -16.49 -6.43 31.32
C LYS A 300 -15.92 -7.60 30.56
N THR A 301 -15.14 -7.31 29.53
CA THR A 301 -14.35 -8.29 28.78
C THR A 301 -12.87 -8.05 29.04
N THR A 302 -12.14 -9.13 29.34
CA THR A 302 -10.71 -9.07 29.69
C THR A 302 -9.84 -9.67 28.58
N LEU A 303 -9.03 -8.83 27.94
CA LEU A 303 -7.90 -9.28 27.13
C LEU A 303 -6.77 -9.73 28.07
N SER A 304 -6.21 -10.90 27.84
CA SER A 304 -5.14 -11.50 28.67
C SER A 304 -3.97 -11.97 27.81
N GLY A 305 -2.82 -12.21 28.44
CA GLY A 305 -1.61 -12.66 27.73
C GLY A 305 -0.84 -11.52 27.03
N LEU A 306 -1.18 -10.27 27.35
CA LEU A 306 -0.52 -9.09 26.82
C LEU A 306 0.81 -8.83 27.54
N THR A 307 1.74 -8.16 26.87
CA THR A 307 2.97 -7.66 27.51
C THR A 307 2.63 -6.59 28.55
N PRO A 308 2.96 -6.77 29.85
CA PRO A 308 2.67 -5.77 30.88
C PRO A 308 3.30 -4.41 30.59
N GLY A 309 2.53 -3.33 30.75
CA GLY A 309 2.98 -1.95 30.52
C GLY A 309 3.10 -1.53 29.05
N GLN A 310 2.86 -2.45 28.10
CA GLN A 310 2.76 -2.12 26.68
C GLN A 310 1.42 -1.44 26.39
N SER A 311 1.42 -0.51 25.42
CA SER A 311 0.22 0.14 24.95
C SER A 311 -0.35 -0.55 23.71
N TYR A 312 -1.67 -0.63 23.62
CA TYR A 312 -2.41 -1.30 22.55
C TYR A 312 -3.51 -0.38 22.04
N THR A 313 -3.79 -0.39 20.74
CA THR A 313 -5.03 0.20 20.21
C THR A 313 -6.14 -0.81 20.43
N VAL A 314 -7.27 -0.40 21.03
CA VAL A 314 -8.38 -1.32 21.35
C VAL A 314 -9.71 -0.80 20.82
N TYR A 315 -10.53 -1.69 20.28
CA TYR A 315 -11.91 -1.45 19.89
C TYR A 315 -12.84 -2.43 20.59
N THR A 316 -14.04 -1.96 20.91
CA THR A 316 -15.17 -2.82 21.29
C THR A 316 -16.03 -3.06 20.07
N ASN A 317 -16.20 -4.32 19.67
CA ASN A 317 -16.95 -4.67 18.46
C ASN A 317 -18.43 -4.81 18.78
N PHE A 318 -19.27 -4.14 17.99
CA PHE A 318 -20.72 -4.22 18.07
C PHE A 318 -21.34 -4.26 16.68
N TRP A 319 -22.48 -4.92 16.54
CA TRP A 319 -23.21 -4.96 15.28
C TRP A 319 -24.13 -3.76 15.15
N ASP A 320 -24.29 -3.30 13.91
CA ASP A 320 -25.35 -2.38 13.49
C ASP A 320 -26.09 -2.94 12.27
N ALA A 321 -27.35 -2.56 12.09
CA ALA A 321 -28.17 -2.97 10.95
C ALA A 321 -28.59 -1.76 10.12
N THR A 322 -28.53 -1.90 8.79
CA THR A 322 -29.00 -0.84 7.89
C THR A 322 -30.44 -0.44 8.19
N GLY A 323 -30.64 0.85 8.46
CA GLY A 323 -31.94 1.43 8.79
C GLY A 323 -32.36 1.29 10.25
N SER A 324 -31.45 0.81 11.11
CA SER A 324 -31.56 0.82 12.56
C SER A 324 -30.56 1.80 13.16
N SER A 325 -30.52 1.96 14.49
CA SER A 325 -29.53 2.82 15.16
C SER A 325 -28.90 2.13 16.37
N TRP A 326 -28.29 0.97 16.13
CA TRP A 326 -27.73 0.15 17.19
C TRP A 326 -26.44 0.77 17.70
N ARG A 327 -26.21 0.65 19.01
CA ARG A 327 -25.19 1.43 19.71
C ARG A 327 -24.67 0.73 20.94
N ILE A 328 -23.55 1.23 21.44
CA ILE A 328 -22.86 0.64 22.58
C ILE A 328 -22.27 1.72 23.49
N LEU A 329 -22.32 1.47 24.80
CA LEU A 329 -21.51 2.21 25.77
C LEU A 329 -20.28 1.38 26.11
N THR A 330 -19.10 1.98 26.00
CA THR A 330 -17.85 1.26 26.31
C THR A 330 -16.77 2.18 26.84
N GLY A 331 -15.87 1.63 27.65
CA GLY A 331 -14.76 2.36 28.25
C GLY A 331 -13.79 1.47 29.02
N THR A 332 -12.66 2.05 29.45
CA THR A 332 -11.66 1.36 30.28
C THR A 332 -11.93 1.48 31.78
N ALA A 333 -13.01 2.17 32.16
CA ALA A 333 -13.50 2.28 33.53
C ALA A 333 -15.04 2.27 33.54
N GLU A 334 -15.62 1.49 34.46
CA GLU A 334 -17.07 1.28 34.60
C GLU A 334 -17.86 2.60 34.69
N ASN A 335 -17.32 3.61 35.36
CA ASN A 335 -17.97 4.91 35.59
C ASN A 335 -17.64 5.97 34.52
N SER A 336 -17.04 5.57 33.39
CA SER A 336 -16.59 6.48 32.33
C SER A 336 -16.73 5.82 30.95
N LEU A 337 -17.97 5.50 30.57
CA LEU A 337 -18.29 4.92 29.27
C LEU A 337 -18.61 6.00 28.24
N THR A 338 -18.21 5.76 27.00
CA THR A 338 -18.51 6.63 25.85
C THR A 338 -19.51 5.93 24.93
N LEU A 339 -20.46 6.70 24.40
CA LEU A 339 -21.47 6.22 23.46
C LEU A 339 -20.89 6.14 22.05
N TYR A 340 -21.04 5.00 21.39
CA TYR A 340 -20.66 4.79 19.99
C TYR A 340 -21.84 4.27 19.16
N ALA A 341 -21.87 4.64 17.87
CA ALA A 341 -22.84 4.19 16.88
C ALA A 341 -22.21 4.20 15.48
N SER A 342 -22.88 3.58 14.51
CA SER A 342 -22.50 3.75 13.10
C SER A 342 -22.57 5.23 12.69
N PRO A 343 -21.62 5.74 11.90
CA PRO A 343 -21.71 7.09 11.33
C PRO A 343 -22.96 7.29 10.45
N ASP A 344 -23.51 6.20 9.89
CA ASP A 344 -24.68 6.25 8.99
C ASP A 344 -25.97 6.65 9.72
N ASP A 345 -26.03 6.40 11.02
CA ASP A 345 -27.23 6.62 11.83
C ASP A 345 -27.34 8.05 12.37
N ALA A 346 -26.22 8.78 12.35
CA ALA A 346 -26.10 10.15 12.88
C ALA A 346 -26.66 10.31 14.31
N VAL A 347 -26.44 9.33 15.19
CA VAL A 347 -26.93 9.34 16.58
C VAL A 347 -26.34 10.52 17.36
N ALA A 348 -27.21 11.39 17.88
CA ALA A 348 -26.78 12.59 18.59
C ALA A 348 -25.97 12.26 19.85
N GLY A 349 -24.75 12.79 19.94
CA GLY A 349 -23.85 12.59 21.08
C GLY A 349 -23.07 11.28 21.06
N ALA A 350 -23.28 10.42 20.06
CA ALA A 350 -22.43 9.26 19.83
C ALA A 350 -21.14 9.66 19.11
N THR A 351 -20.06 8.93 19.40
CA THR A 351 -18.83 8.94 18.62
C THR A 351 -18.98 7.92 17.49
N ASN A 352 -18.49 8.25 16.29
CA ASN A 352 -18.57 7.35 15.15
C ASN A 352 -17.72 6.09 15.40
N GLY A 353 -18.31 4.92 15.13
CA GLY A 353 -17.58 3.67 15.01
C GLY A 353 -16.68 3.65 13.79
N VAL A 354 -15.71 2.74 13.80
CA VAL A 354 -14.88 2.39 12.64
C VAL A 354 -15.42 1.10 12.06
N ASP A 355 -15.63 1.05 10.74
CA ASP A 355 -16.08 -0.17 10.07
C ASP A 355 -15.01 -1.26 10.20
N ALA A 356 -15.37 -2.39 10.80
CA ALA A 356 -14.43 -3.48 11.05
C ALA A 356 -13.89 -4.08 9.74
N ASP A 357 -14.64 -4.01 8.64
CA ASP A 357 -14.20 -4.53 7.33
C ASP A 357 -13.01 -3.76 6.74
N THR A 358 -12.81 -2.52 7.20
CA THR A 358 -11.69 -1.67 6.79
C THR A 358 -10.39 -1.96 7.55
N LEU A 359 -10.42 -2.86 8.54
CA LEU A 359 -9.27 -3.23 9.37
C LEU A 359 -8.66 -4.55 8.92
N THR A 360 -7.33 -4.67 8.98
CA THR A 360 -6.62 -5.90 8.68
C THR A 360 -6.42 -6.72 9.95
N TYR A 361 -6.95 -7.96 10.00
CA TYR A 361 -6.76 -8.83 11.16
C TYR A 361 -5.75 -9.95 10.92
N ALA A 362 -5.19 -10.46 12.00
CA ALA A 362 -4.56 -11.77 12.06
C ALA A 362 -5.66 -12.83 12.26
N ALA A 363 -5.41 -14.06 11.82
CA ALA A 363 -6.36 -15.15 12.02
C ALA A 363 -6.60 -15.46 13.52
N PRO A 364 -7.84 -15.77 13.94
CA PRO A 364 -9.05 -15.80 13.11
C PRO A 364 -9.60 -14.39 12.81
N GLN A 365 -10.02 -14.17 11.57
CA GLN A 365 -10.69 -12.94 11.13
C GLN A 365 -12.09 -12.85 11.76
N PRO A 366 -12.55 -11.66 12.19
CA PRO A 366 -13.96 -11.49 12.55
C PRO A 366 -14.87 -11.62 11.32
N LEU A 367 -16.12 -12.00 11.55
CA LEU A 367 -17.20 -11.85 10.59
C LEU A 367 -17.60 -10.38 10.60
N THR A 368 -17.35 -9.67 9.50
CA THR A 368 -17.55 -8.23 9.39
C THR A 368 -18.92 -7.86 8.82
N GLU A 369 -19.55 -8.77 8.08
CA GLU A 369 -20.88 -8.57 7.50
C GLU A 369 -21.77 -9.81 7.62
N GLU A 370 -23.06 -9.59 7.88
CA GLU A 370 -24.06 -10.66 7.89
C GLU A 370 -25.48 -10.18 7.54
N GLY A 371 -25.86 -10.33 6.27
CA GLY A 371 -27.17 -9.90 5.77
C GLY A 371 -27.24 -8.39 5.61
N ASN A 372 -28.10 -7.71 6.39
CA ASN A 372 -28.18 -6.25 6.41
C ASN A 372 -27.41 -5.63 7.60
N ARG A 373 -26.39 -6.33 8.10
CA ARG A 373 -25.67 -5.96 9.32
C ARG A 373 -24.18 -5.93 9.07
N SER A 374 -23.53 -4.96 9.70
CA SER A 374 -22.08 -4.76 9.66
C SER A 374 -21.52 -4.66 11.07
N LEU A 375 -20.30 -5.14 11.24
CA LEU A 375 -19.56 -5.08 12.49
C LEU A 375 -18.81 -3.75 12.58
N TRP A 376 -18.98 -3.05 13.69
CA TRP A 376 -18.35 -1.76 13.95
C TRP A 376 -17.46 -1.83 15.18
N GLY A 377 -16.30 -1.19 15.11
CA GLY A 377 -15.36 -1.02 16.22
C GLY A 377 -15.53 0.34 16.90
N ALA A 378 -15.94 0.33 18.17
CA ALA A 378 -15.89 1.50 19.05
C ALA A 378 -14.47 1.75 19.54
N ALA A 379 -13.81 2.79 19.01
CA ALA A 379 -12.39 3.06 19.22
C ALA A 379 -12.08 3.61 20.63
N LEU A 380 -11.59 2.75 21.53
CA LEU A 380 -11.12 3.17 22.87
C LEU A 380 -9.77 3.89 22.82
N GLY A 381 -9.09 3.84 21.68
CA GLY A 381 -7.78 4.41 21.47
C GLY A 381 -6.68 3.57 22.14
N SER A 382 -5.67 4.26 22.65
CA SER A 382 -4.45 3.65 23.21
C SER A 382 -4.63 3.28 24.69
N VAL A 383 -4.64 1.98 24.99
CA VAL A 383 -4.86 1.42 26.32
C VAL A 383 -3.64 0.61 26.77
N VAL A 384 -3.18 0.86 28.00
CA VAL A 384 -1.99 0.20 28.55
C VAL A 384 -2.39 -1.07 29.31
N ALA A 385 -1.74 -2.20 28.97
CA ALA A 385 -1.93 -3.44 29.71
C ALA A 385 -1.39 -3.32 31.13
N ASN A 386 -2.15 -3.82 32.11
CA ASN A 386 -1.80 -3.77 33.52
C ASN A 386 -0.60 -4.69 33.85
N GLY A 387 -0.16 -4.70 35.12
CA GLY A 387 0.97 -5.51 35.59
C GLY A 387 0.82 -7.03 35.42
N SER A 388 -0.41 -7.51 35.20
CA SER A 388 -0.73 -8.91 34.92
C SER A 388 -0.81 -9.22 33.43
N GLY A 389 -0.54 -8.23 32.56
CA GLY A 389 -0.67 -8.40 31.12
C GLY A 389 -2.12 -8.44 30.65
N GLN A 390 -2.98 -7.61 31.25
CA GLN A 390 -4.40 -7.59 30.93
C GLN A 390 -4.91 -6.18 30.61
N ILE A 391 -5.90 -6.12 29.72
CA ILE A 391 -6.74 -4.94 29.49
C ILE A 391 -8.18 -5.34 29.81
N VAL A 392 -8.86 -4.53 30.60
CA VAL A 392 -10.26 -4.72 30.97
C VAL A 392 -11.07 -3.62 30.29
N VAL A 393 -12.06 -4.04 29.50
CA VAL A 393 -13.00 -3.15 28.81
C VAL A 393 -14.38 -3.36 29.41
N TYR A 394 -15.01 -2.28 29.86
CA TYR A 394 -16.36 -2.26 30.38
C TYR A 394 -17.32 -1.94 29.24
N VAL A 395 -18.43 -2.68 29.17
CA VAL A 395 -19.45 -2.57 28.12
C VAL A 395 -20.81 -2.51 28.78
N ASP A 396 -21.66 -1.63 28.26
CA ASP A 396 -23.00 -1.41 28.76
C ASP A 396 -24.00 -1.17 27.62
N ASP A 397 -25.28 -1.41 27.91
CA ASP A 397 -26.38 -1.05 27.01
C ASP A 397 -26.89 0.37 27.31
N THR A 398 -27.48 1.01 26.30
CA THR A 398 -27.55 2.49 26.30
C THR A 398 -28.69 3.11 27.09
N GLY A 399 -29.55 2.33 27.76
CA GLY A 399 -30.61 2.80 28.67
C GLY A 399 -31.57 3.89 28.14
N THR A 400 -31.60 4.11 26.82
CA THR A 400 -32.25 5.24 26.16
C THR A 400 -33.72 4.90 25.81
N THR A 401 -34.54 5.89 25.43
CA THR A 401 -36.01 5.73 25.23
C THR A 401 -36.47 5.95 23.79
N ASP A 402 -35.55 6.04 22.82
CA ASP A 402 -35.87 6.33 21.41
C ASP A 402 -36.36 5.12 20.59
N GLY A 403 -36.35 3.91 21.16
CA GLY A 403 -37.10 2.75 20.65
C GLY A 403 -36.37 1.85 19.63
N ASP A 404 -35.12 2.18 19.26
CA ASP A 404 -34.23 1.31 18.47
C ASP A 404 -32.83 1.22 19.10
N ASP A 405 -32.80 1.04 20.42
CA ASP A 405 -31.64 1.19 21.29
C ASP A 405 -30.86 -0.11 21.53
N ARG A 406 -30.89 -1.02 20.56
CA ARG A 406 -30.27 -2.34 20.72
C ARG A 406 -28.74 -2.24 20.79
N THR A 407 -28.16 -3.10 21.62
CA THR A 407 -26.71 -3.30 21.71
C THR A 407 -26.42 -4.76 21.43
N TRP A 408 -25.76 -5.06 20.31
CA TRP A 408 -25.26 -6.41 20.04
C TRP A 408 -23.76 -6.40 20.15
N TYR A 409 -23.27 -6.78 21.32
CA TYR A 409 -21.87 -6.84 21.66
C TYR A 409 -21.29 -8.18 21.23
N ASP A 410 -20.20 -8.12 20.47
CA ASP A 410 -19.58 -9.28 19.84
C ASP A 410 -18.23 -9.60 20.51
N GLY A 411 -17.33 -8.63 20.67
CA GLY A 411 -16.01 -8.91 21.24
C GLY A 411 -15.09 -7.71 21.27
N LEU A 412 -13.80 -7.95 21.39
CA LEU A 412 -12.78 -6.90 21.37
C LEU A 412 -11.81 -7.11 20.21
N THR A 413 -11.38 -6.00 19.62
CA THR A 413 -10.27 -5.95 18.67
C THR A 413 -9.10 -5.22 19.30
N TYR A 414 -7.87 -5.69 19.12
CA TYR A 414 -6.69 -4.96 19.58
C TYR A 414 -5.48 -5.08 18.65
N SER A 415 -4.62 -4.07 18.61
CA SER A 415 -3.32 -4.13 17.93
C SER A 415 -2.19 -3.83 18.91
N THR A 416 -1.08 -4.57 18.74
CA THR A 416 0.17 -4.37 19.49
C THR A 416 1.04 -3.26 18.90
N GLY A 417 0.61 -2.65 17.78
CA GLY A 417 1.45 -1.86 16.89
C GLY A 417 2.20 -2.72 15.88
N ALA A 418 1.95 -4.03 15.83
CA ALA A 418 2.39 -4.89 14.73
C ALA A 418 1.79 -4.39 13.42
N MET A 419 2.64 -4.30 12.40
CA MET A 419 2.24 -3.99 11.04
C MET A 419 2.20 -5.29 10.22
N ALA A 420 1.31 -5.33 9.24
CA ALA A 420 1.29 -6.35 8.21
C ALA A 420 1.64 -5.69 6.88
N ALA A 421 2.56 -6.33 6.15
CA ALA A 421 2.85 -5.99 4.77
C ALA A 421 1.59 -6.22 3.92
N VAL A 422 1.34 -5.28 3.00
CA VAL A 422 0.24 -5.31 2.04
C VAL A 422 0.82 -5.63 0.68
N ALA A 423 0.31 -6.69 0.07
CA ALA A 423 0.62 -7.05 -1.31
C ALA A 423 0.18 -5.95 -2.28
N GLU A 424 1.02 -5.62 -3.25
CA GLU A 424 0.66 -4.76 -4.37
C GLU A 424 0.67 -5.53 -5.69
N THR A 425 -0.29 -5.24 -6.57
CA THR A 425 -0.32 -5.82 -7.92
C THR A 425 -0.04 -4.75 -8.97
N MET A 426 0.94 -4.98 -9.85
CA MET A 426 1.13 -4.18 -11.07
C MET A 426 0.51 -4.90 -12.26
N THR A 427 -0.35 -4.23 -13.02
CA THR A 427 -0.91 -4.80 -14.26
C THR A 427 -0.29 -4.19 -15.52
N ILE A 428 0.13 -5.05 -16.45
CA ILE A 428 0.45 -4.68 -17.84
C ILE A 428 -0.61 -5.32 -18.74
N ASP A 429 -1.53 -4.51 -19.25
CA ASP A 429 -2.53 -4.91 -20.23
C ASP A 429 -1.92 -4.88 -21.65
N GLY A 430 -1.07 -5.86 -21.91
CA GLY A 430 -0.29 -6.00 -23.13
C GLY A 430 0.85 -7.01 -22.95
N ASP A 431 1.77 -7.07 -23.91
CA ASP A 431 2.98 -7.88 -23.79
C ASP A 431 4.07 -7.13 -22.98
N LEU A 432 4.76 -7.85 -22.10
CA LEU A 432 5.98 -7.36 -21.43
C LEU A 432 7.20 -8.10 -21.96
N THR A 433 8.20 -7.37 -22.45
CA THR A 433 9.53 -7.93 -22.79
C THR A 433 10.61 -7.41 -21.85
N LEU A 434 11.24 -8.31 -21.09
CA LEU A 434 12.41 -8.02 -20.27
C LEU A 434 13.68 -8.31 -21.07
N GLY A 435 14.39 -7.26 -21.47
CA GLY A 435 15.63 -7.37 -22.24
C GLY A 435 16.83 -7.86 -21.42
N VAL A 436 17.89 -8.33 -22.09
CA VAL A 436 19.14 -8.66 -21.39
C VAL A 436 19.66 -7.44 -20.64
N GLY A 437 19.96 -7.62 -19.35
CA GLY A 437 20.43 -6.57 -18.45
C GLY A 437 19.35 -5.65 -17.88
N SER A 438 18.06 -5.88 -18.16
CA SER A 438 16.96 -5.23 -17.43
C SER A 438 16.73 -5.89 -16.06
N THR A 439 15.92 -5.27 -15.22
CA THR A 439 15.52 -5.83 -13.91
C THR A 439 14.00 -5.85 -13.78
N LEU A 440 13.44 -6.96 -13.30
CA LEU A 440 12.11 -7.01 -12.69
C LEU A 440 12.31 -7.09 -11.17
N ALA A 441 11.75 -6.15 -10.42
CA ALA A 441 11.85 -6.07 -8.97
C ALA A 441 10.47 -6.31 -8.31
N ILE A 442 10.43 -7.23 -7.35
CA ILE A 442 9.23 -7.67 -6.62
C ILE A 442 9.61 -7.83 -5.14
N ASP A 443 8.74 -7.37 -4.23
CA ASP A 443 8.92 -7.55 -2.79
C ASP A 443 7.99 -8.68 -2.28
N ILE A 444 8.46 -9.46 -1.31
CA ILE A 444 7.70 -10.55 -0.67
C ILE A 444 7.77 -10.41 0.85
N SER A 445 6.71 -10.81 1.55
CA SER A 445 6.69 -10.90 3.02
C SER A 445 6.36 -12.31 3.49
N THR A 446 5.16 -12.79 3.19
CA THR A 446 4.66 -14.13 3.50
C THR A 446 3.97 -14.73 2.26
N PRO A 447 3.67 -16.03 2.24
CA PRO A 447 2.88 -16.63 1.15
C PRO A 447 1.54 -15.92 0.90
N ASP A 448 0.94 -15.29 1.91
CA ASP A 448 -0.32 -14.54 1.78
C ASP A 448 -0.11 -13.04 1.49
N ALA A 449 1.12 -12.54 1.60
CA ALA A 449 1.48 -11.15 1.40
C ALA A 449 2.76 -11.04 0.56
N HIS A 450 2.58 -10.92 -0.74
CA HIS A 450 3.66 -10.76 -1.72
C HIS A 450 3.17 -9.90 -2.88
N ASP A 451 4.08 -9.13 -3.47
CA ASP A 451 3.78 -8.36 -4.66
C ASP A 451 3.61 -9.29 -5.88
N LEU A 452 2.72 -8.88 -6.78
CA LEU A 452 2.37 -9.62 -7.99
C LEU A 452 2.56 -8.76 -9.23
N LEU A 453 3.28 -9.27 -10.22
CA LEU A 453 3.22 -8.73 -11.58
C LEU A 453 2.20 -9.52 -12.40
N SER A 454 1.15 -8.85 -12.87
CA SER A 454 0.17 -9.42 -13.79
C SER A 454 0.37 -8.90 -15.22
N VAL A 455 0.63 -9.80 -16.17
CA VAL A 455 0.82 -9.48 -17.60
C VAL A 455 -0.30 -10.13 -18.40
N VAL A 456 -1.25 -9.34 -18.92
CA VAL A 456 -2.38 -9.88 -19.67
C VAL A 456 -1.94 -10.60 -20.95
N GLY A 457 -0.83 -10.16 -21.56
CA GLY A 457 -0.24 -10.78 -22.75
C GLY A 457 0.87 -11.79 -22.46
N ASN A 458 1.89 -11.78 -23.31
CA ASN A 458 3.10 -12.59 -23.14
C ASN A 458 4.11 -11.91 -22.21
N LEU A 459 4.59 -12.64 -21.20
CA LEU A 459 5.80 -12.31 -20.44
C LEU A 459 7.03 -12.89 -21.15
N GLY A 460 7.74 -12.04 -21.88
CA GLY A 460 9.04 -12.35 -22.46
C GLY A 460 10.14 -12.17 -21.42
N ALA A 461 10.45 -13.24 -20.69
CA ALA A 461 11.45 -13.25 -19.62
C ALA A 461 12.88 -13.12 -20.16
N GLY A 462 13.65 -12.28 -19.48
CA GLY A 462 15.06 -12.00 -19.71
C GLY A 462 15.60 -11.22 -18.51
N GLY A 463 16.75 -10.56 -18.63
CA GLY A 463 17.28 -9.71 -17.55
C GLY A 463 17.44 -10.44 -16.21
N THR A 464 17.26 -9.72 -15.11
CA THR A 464 17.33 -10.22 -13.74
C THR A 464 15.95 -10.18 -13.09
N LEU A 465 15.49 -11.28 -12.49
CA LEU A 465 14.42 -11.23 -11.48
C LEU A 465 15.07 -10.95 -10.11
N ALA A 466 14.73 -9.83 -9.51
CA ALA A 466 15.17 -9.42 -8.20
C ALA A 466 14.00 -9.49 -7.22
N VAL A 467 14.08 -10.42 -6.27
CA VAL A 467 13.08 -10.59 -5.21
C VAL A 467 13.70 -10.13 -3.90
N SER A 468 13.02 -9.22 -3.20
CA SER A 468 13.41 -8.75 -1.86
C SER A 468 12.47 -9.31 -0.81
N LEU A 469 13.01 -9.75 0.33
CA LEU A 469 12.20 -10.00 1.51
C LEU A 469 11.98 -8.67 2.24
N ASP A 470 10.73 -8.31 2.46
CA ASP A 470 10.33 -7.07 3.09
C ASP A 470 10.82 -6.97 4.55
N SER A 471 11.08 -5.75 5.01
CA SER A 471 11.74 -5.53 6.29
C SER A 471 10.84 -5.91 7.48
N GLY A 472 11.30 -6.83 8.33
CA GLY A 472 10.52 -7.30 9.47
C GLY A 472 9.70 -8.55 9.17
N SER A 473 9.68 -9.01 7.92
CA SER A 473 9.05 -10.26 7.51
C SER A 473 9.76 -11.49 8.12
N PRO A 474 9.02 -12.58 8.40
CA PRO A 474 9.63 -13.84 8.79
C PRO A 474 10.52 -14.39 7.67
N SER A 475 11.55 -15.16 8.03
CA SER A 475 12.34 -15.85 7.02
C SER A 475 11.50 -16.92 6.32
N PRO A 476 11.54 -17.04 4.98
CA PRO A 476 10.80 -18.07 4.26
C PRO A 476 11.16 -19.49 4.75
N MET A 477 10.13 -20.33 4.85
CA MET A 477 10.17 -21.68 5.43
C MET A 477 9.92 -22.75 4.38
N LEU A 478 10.33 -24.00 4.68
CA LEU A 478 10.06 -25.14 3.80
C LEU A 478 8.56 -25.28 3.49
N GLY A 479 8.21 -25.31 2.21
CA GLY A 479 6.84 -25.44 1.73
C GLY A 479 6.15 -24.11 1.45
N ASP A 480 6.78 -22.96 1.75
CA ASP A 480 6.26 -21.67 1.34
C ASP A 480 6.23 -21.56 -0.20
N VAL A 481 5.14 -20.99 -0.72
CA VAL A 481 4.93 -20.73 -2.15
C VAL A 481 4.48 -19.28 -2.29
N PHE A 482 5.16 -18.54 -3.16
CA PHE A 482 4.84 -17.15 -3.50
C PHE A 482 4.43 -17.10 -4.97
N ASP A 483 3.23 -16.66 -5.27
CA ASP A 483 2.74 -16.51 -6.63
C ASP A 483 3.00 -15.09 -7.13
N ILE A 484 4.18 -14.88 -7.71
CA ILE A 484 4.71 -13.55 -7.98
C ILE A 484 4.52 -13.09 -9.43
N LEU A 485 4.05 -13.97 -10.32
CA LEU A 485 3.95 -13.70 -11.76
C LEU A 485 2.68 -14.32 -12.37
N ASP A 486 1.76 -13.48 -12.80
CA ASP A 486 0.63 -13.88 -13.64
C ASP A 486 0.88 -13.52 -15.10
N PHE A 487 0.59 -14.44 -16.01
CA PHE A 487 0.69 -14.18 -17.45
C PHE A 487 -0.19 -15.10 -18.30
N ALA A 488 -0.66 -14.61 -19.46
CA ALA A 488 -1.37 -15.48 -20.40
C ALA A 488 -0.44 -16.49 -21.08
N THR A 489 0.78 -16.06 -21.43
CA THR A 489 1.86 -16.93 -21.92
C THR A 489 3.21 -16.42 -21.45
N ALA A 490 4.20 -17.30 -21.33
CA ALA A 490 5.58 -16.90 -21.07
C ALA A 490 6.51 -17.41 -22.17
N SER A 491 7.59 -16.66 -22.40
CA SER A 491 8.67 -17.00 -23.32
C SER A 491 10.01 -16.56 -22.77
N GLY A 492 11.10 -17.14 -23.27
CA GLY A 492 12.45 -16.82 -22.80
C GLY A 492 12.76 -17.41 -21.43
N SER A 493 13.69 -16.78 -20.72
CA SER A 493 14.15 -17.19 -19.38
C SER A 493 14.87 -16.01 -18.72
N PHE A 494 14.74 -15.85 -17.40
CA PHE A 494 15.57 -14.90 -16.66
C PHE A 494 17.05 -15.23 -16.84
N GLY A 495 17.86 -14.21 -17.12
CA GLY A 495 19.32 -14.34 -17.26
C GLY A 495 20.04 -14.43 -15.92
N ALA A 496 19.43 -13.91 -14.85
CA ALA A 496 19.89 -14.05 -13.48
C ALA A 496 18.70 -13.99 -12.51
N LEU A 497 18.88 -14.60 -11.33
CA LEU A 497 17.95 -14.51 -10.22
C LEU A 497 18.71 -13.93 -9.02
N SER A 498 18.17 -12.86 -8.42
CA SER A 498 18.64 -12.26 -7.18
C SER A 498 17.56 -12.48 -6.13
N LEU A 499 17.65 -13.60 -5.42
CA LEU A 499 16.64 -14.02 -4.45
C LEU A 499 17.13 -13.81 -3.01
N PRO A 500 16.21 -13.67 -2.03
CA PRO A 500 16.57 -13.55 -0.62
C PRO A 500 17.35 -14.79 -0.14
N SER A 501 18.26 -14.59 0.82
CA SER A 501 18.96 -15.72 1.43
C SER A 501 18.00 -16.53 2.30
N LEU A 502 18.06 -17.85 2.16
CA LEU A 502 17.27 -18.79 2.97
C LEU A 502 18.08 -19.33 4.15
N THR A 503 17.35 -19.89 5.12
CA THR A 503 17.96 -20.67 6.22
C THR A 503 18.77 -21.83 5.65
N ALA A 504 19.90 -22.17 6.28
CA ALA A 504 20.75 -23.28 5.86
C ALA A 504 19.94 -24.59 5.76
N GLY A 505 20.10 -25.32 4.65
CA GLY A 505 19.33 -26.52 4.37
C GLY A 505 18.06 -26.28 3.55
N LEU A 506 17.77 -25.04 3.13
CA LEU A 506 16.68 -24.70 2.20
C LEU A 506 17.22 -24.10 0.89
N ALA A 507 16.44 -24.25 -0.18
CA ALA A 507 16.71 -23.67 -1.49
C ALA A 507 15.42 -23.15 -2.13
N TRP A 508 15.55 -22.19 -3.04
CA TRP A 508 14.44 -21.75 -3.88
C TRP A 508 14.23 -22.73 -5.03
N ASP A 509 12.99 -23.15 -5.24
CA ASP A 509 12.54 -23.83 -6.46
C ASP A 509 11.93 -22.79 -7.42
N THR A 510 12.44 -22.78 -8.63
CA THR A 510 12.13 -21.80 -9.68
C THR A 510 11.54 -22.46 -10.92
N ALA A 511 11.28 -23.78 -10.88
CA ALA A 511 10.78 -24.54 -12.02
C ALA A 511 9.41 -24.04 -12.51
N SER A 512 8.61 -23.54 -11.58
CA SER A 512 7.24 -23.08 -11.80
C SER A 512 7.10 -21.60 -12.19
N LEU A 513 8.17 -20.79 -12.07
CA LEU A 513 8.11 -19.33 -12.28
C LEU A 513 7.53 -18.91 -13.64
N LEU A 514 7.84 -19.64 -14.71
CA LEU A 514 7.38 -19.33 -16.08
C LEU A 514 6.31 -20.32 -16.58
N THR A 515 5.69 -21.07 -15.67
CA THR A 515 4.53 -21.93 -15.98
C THR A 515 3.30 -21.57 -15.17
N THR A 516 3.45 -21.37 -13.86
CA THR A 516 2.35 -21.06 -12.92
C THR A 516 2.61 -19.80 -12.12
N GLY A 517 3.77 -19.15 -12.28
CA GLY A 517 4.11 -17.92 -11.54
C GLY A 517 4.79 -18.14 -10.20
N GLU A 518 4.87 -19.39 -9.76
CA GLU A 518 5.21 -19.73 -8.38
C GLU A 518 6.73 -19.81 -8.16
N LEU A 519 7.16 -19.19 -7.05
CA LEU A 519 8.47 -19.32 -6.43
C LEU A 519 8.29 -20.07 -5.10
N SER A 520 8.92 -21.22 -4.94
CA SER A 520 8.71 -22.06 -3.76
C SER A 520 9.98 -22.29 -2.95
N VAL A 521 9.83 -22.62 -1.67
CA VAL A 521 10.94 -22.98 -0.78
C VAL A 521 10.96 -24.49 -0.57
N ILE A 522 12.05 -25.12 -0.96
CA ILE A 522 12.29 -26.56 -0.84
C ILE A 522 13.51 -26.85 0.05
N THR A 523 13.80 -28.13 0.29
CA THR A 523 15.04 -28.52 0.98
C THR A 523 16.23 -28.35 0.03
N ALA A 524 17.33 -27.77 0.52
CA ALA A 524 18.58 -27.66 -0.23
C ALA A 524 19.11 -29.07 -0.55
N GLY A 525 19.47 -29.31 -1.81
CA GLY A 525 19.77 -30.66 -2.32
C GLY A 525 18.58 -31.30 -3.04
N GLY A 526 17.35 -31.03 -2.59
CA GLY A 526 16.11 -31.50 -3.23
C GLY A 526 15.82 -30.91 -4.63
N GLY A 527 16.75 -30.14 -5.20
CA GLY A 527 16.67 -29.55 -6.54
C GLY A 527 17.60 -30.17 -7.58
N THR A 528 18.45 -31.15 -7.21
CA THR A 528 19.12 -31.97 -8.24
C THR A 528 18.18 -33.13 -8.57
N PRO A 529 17.63 -33.24 -9.79
CA PRO A 529 16.80 -34.39 -10.15
C PRO A 529 17.58 -35.67 -9.83
N GLY A 530 17.02 -36.52 -8.96
CA GLY A 530 17.71 -37.71 -8.46
C GLY A 530 18.30 -37.65 -7.04
N ASP A 531 18.37 -36.49 -6.37
CA ASP A 531 18.80 -36.37 -4.95
C ASP A 531 17.60 -36.56 -4.03
N PHE A 532 17.25 -37.83 -3.83
CA PHE A 532 16.03 -38.22 -3.13
C PHE A 532 16.15 -38.17 -1.61
N ASN A 533 17.38 -38.10 -1.07
CA ASN A 533 17.61 -38.04 0.37
C ASN A 533 17.95 -36.61 0.86
N GLY A 534 18.14 -35.65 -0.05
CA GLY A 534 18.40 -34.25 0.24
C GLY A 534 19.80 -33.99 0.81
N ASP A 535 20.78 -34.86 0.53
CA ASP A 535 22.15 -34.73 1.03
C ASP A 535 23.07 -33.89 0.12
N GLY A 536 22.54 -33.42 -1.01
CA GLY A 536 23.22 -32.61 -2.01
C GLY A 536 24.03 -33.41 -3.02
N SER A 537 24.02 -34.74 -2.95
CA SER A 537 24.73 -35.63 -3.88
C SER A 537 23.77 -36.65 -4.48
N VAL A 538 23.77 -36.83 -5.81
CA VAL A 538 22.99 -37.92 -6.42
C VAL A 538 23.84 -39.19 -6.44
N ASN A 539 23.57 -40.11 -5.51
CA ASN A 539 24.38 -41.29 -5.28
C ASN A 539 23.53 -42.54 -4.94
N GLY A 540 24.19 -43.62 -4.52
CA GLY A 540 23.50 -44.88 -4.22
C GLY A 540 22.52 -44.80 -3.05
N ALA A 541 22.69 -43.84 -2.15
CA ALA A 541 21.77 -43.57 -1.05
C ALA A 541 20.44 -43.04 -1.57
N ASP A 542 20.45 -42.23 -2.64
CA ASP A 542 19.26 -41.72 -3.30
C ASP A 542 18.52 -42.81 -4.04
N PHE A 543 19.24 -43.66 -4.76
CA PHE A 543 18.64 -44.83 -5.40
C PHE A 543 17.91 -45.71 -4.37
N LEU A 544 18.49 -45.86 -3.18
CA LEU A 544 17.88 -46.62 -2.10
C LEU A 544 16.64 -45.93 -1.52
N SER A 545 16.61 -44.58 -1.47
CA SER A 545 15.41 -43.80 -1.15
C SER A 545 14.33 -44.01 -2.21
N TRP A 546 14.68 -43.95 -3.49
CA TRP A 546 13.77 -44.24 -4.61
C TRP A 546 13.17 -45.64 -4.52
N GLN A 547 14.01 -46.67 -4.34
CA GLN A 547 13.57 -48.06 -4.22
C GLN A 547 12.58 -48.30 -3.06
N ARG A 548 12.70 -47.53 -1.97
CA ARG A 548 11.81 -47.64 -0.81
C ARG A 548 10.49 -46.90 -1.00
N GLY A 549 10.49 -45.84 -1.80
CA GLY A 549 9.30 -45.07 -2.12
C GLY A 549 8.60 -45.49 -3.41
N TYR A 550 9.18 -46.42 -4.20
CA TYR A 550 8.56 -46.94 -5.43
C TYR A 550 7.85 -48.29 -5.22
N PRO A 551 6.61 -48.46 -5.72
CA PRO A 551 5.73 -47.40 -6.22
C PRO A 551 5.11 -46.61 -5.05
N GLY A 552 4.89 -45.31 -5.22
CA GLY A 552 4.30 -44.46 -4.19
C GLY A 552 4.84 -43.03 -4.25
N THR A 553 5.73 -42.70 -3.32
CA THR A 553 6.46 -41.42 -3.27
C THR A 553 7.24 -41.14 -4.55
N TYR A 554 7.67 -42.19 -5.26
CA TYR A 554 8.40 -42.08 -6.52
C TYR A 554 7.78 -42.91 -7.65
N ASN A 555 8.09 -42.52 -8.88
CA ASN A 555 7.65 -43.12 -10.13
C ASN A 555 8.84 -43.49 -11.04
N ALA A 556 8.55 -44.01 -12.25
CA ALA A 556 9.58 -44.49 -13.18
C ALA A 556 10.38 -43.35 -13.87
N GLY A 557 9.81 -42.15 -13.96
CA GLY A 557 10.50 -40.94 -14.43
C GLY A 557 11.59 -40.47 -13.45
N ASP A 558 11.32 -40.56 -12.14
CA ASP A 558 12.30 -40.19 -11.11
C ASP A 558 13.57 -41.06 -11.19
N LEU A 559 13.43 -42.34 -11.58
CA LEU A 559 14.61 -43.18 -11.82
C LEU A 559 15.49 -42.64 -12.95
N ALA A 560 14.89 -42.12 -14.02
CA ALA A 560 15.63 -41.51 -15.13
C ALA A 560 16.37 -40.24 -14.68
N ASP A 561 15.78 -39.46 -13.77
CA ASP A 561 16.42 -38.30 -13.16
C ASP A 561 17.65 -38.69 -12.33
N TRP A 562 17.55 -39.76 -11.53
CA TRP A 562 18.70 -40.32 -10.81
C TRP A 562 19.79 -40.83 -11.74
N GLU A 563 19.43 -41.59 -12.78
CA GLU A 563 20.39 -42.11 -13.77
C GLU A 563 21.12 -40.99 -14.50
N SER A 564 20.43 -39.89 -14.81
CA SER A 564 21.00 -38.73 -15.51
C SER A 564 21.95 -37.91 -14.64
N ASN A 565 21.77 -37.91 -13.31
CA ASN A 565 22.51 -37.05 -12.40
C ASN A 565 23.47 -37.81 -11.47
N PHE A 566 23.51 -39.14 -11.55
CA PHE A 566 24.36 -39.99 -10.69
C PHE A 566 25.84 -39.56 -10.72
N GLY A 567 26.39 -39.35 -9.53
CA GLY A 567 27.76 -38.87 -9.32
C GLY A 567 27.89 -37.35 -9.22
N THR A 568 26.79 -36.60 -9.26
CA THR A 568 26.80 -35.18 -8.85
C THR A 568 27.06 -35.07 -7.34
N THR A 569 27.93 -34.14 -6.97
CA THR A 569 28.31 -33.85 -5.59
C THR A 569 28.36 -32.34 -5.38
N PRO A 570 28.14 -31.83 -4.16
CA PRO A 570 28.18 -30.39 -3.89
C PRO A 570 29.53 -29.80 -4.30
N ALA A 571 29.51 -28.57 -4.85
CA ALA A 571 30.73 -27.79 -4.97
C ALA A 571 31.30 -27.55 -3.58
N SER A 572 32.55 -27.96 -3.33
CA SER A 572 33.21 -27.75 -2.04
C SER A 572 33.22 -26.25 -1.68
N PRO A 573 32.87 -25.87 -0.44
CA PRO A 573 32.92 -24.47 -0.04
C PRO A 573 34.35 -23.95 -0.19
N VAL A 574 34.52 -22.80 -0.83
CA VAL A 574 35.78 -22.05 -0.78
C VAL A 574 36.03 -21.75 0.69
N ALA A 575 37.11 -22.30 1.25
CA ALA A 575 37.46 -22.07 2.65
C ALA A 575 37.55 -20.57 2.91
N ALA A 576 36.64 -20.05 3.74
CA ALA A 576 36.77 -18.71 4.28
C ALA A 576 38.15 -18.62 4.96
N GLY A 577 38.98 -17.66 4.54
CA GLY A 577 40.30 -17.45 5.12
C GLY A 577 40.18 -17.37 6.64
N VAL A 578 40.78 -18.35 7.33
CA VAL A 578 40.84 -18.39 8.79
C VAL A 578 41.49 -17.08 9.25
N PRO A 579 40.83 -16.24 10.07
CA PRO A 579 41.47 -15.05 10.62
C PRO A 579 42.67 -15.46 11.48
N GLU A 580 43.87 -15.02 11.12
CA GLU A 580 45.04 -15.21 11.97
C GLU A 580 44.78 -14.54 13.34
N PRO A 581 45.12 -15.20 14.46
CA PRO A 581 44.99 -14.56 15.76
C PRO A 581 45.91 -13.33 15.78
N THR A 582 45.34 -12.16 16.04
CA THR A 582 46.11 -10.92 16.14
C THR A 582 47.29 -11.12 17.11
N SER A 583 48.50 -10.79 16.64
CA SER A 583 49.78 -10.98 17.33
C SER A 583 49.85 -10.32 18.73
N PHE A 584 48.82 -9.57 19.14
CA PHE A 584 48.63 -9.03 20.47
C PHE A 584 48.36 -10.09 21.55
N ALA A 585 47.67 -11.20 21.24
CA ALA A 585 47.39 -12.24 22.23
C ALA A 585 48.67 -12.99 22.66
N LEU A 586 49.59 -13.25 21.72
CA LEU A 586 50.89 -13.87 21.99
C LEU A 586 51.86 -12.92 22.72
N ALA A 587 51.84 -11.63 22.39
CA ALA A 587 52.66 -10.62 23.08
C ALA A 587 52.22 -10.41 24.55
N GLY A 588 50.92 -10.47 24.83
CA GLY A 588 50.36 -10.38 26.19
C GLY A 588 50.79 -11.54 27.10
N CYS A 589 50.80 -12.77 26.58
CA CYS A 589 51.22 -13.94 27.34
C CYS A 589 52.74 -13.95 27.65
N LEU A 590 53.57 -13.43 26.75
CA LEU A 590 55.03 -13.31 26.96
C LEU A 590 55.40 -12.22 27.99
N ALA A 591 54.66 -11.10 28.04
CA ALA A 591 54.88 -10.06 29.04
C ALA A 591 54.48 -10.50 30.46
N ALA A 592 53.41 -11.29 30.60
CA ALA A 592 52.98 -11.85 31.87
C ALA A 592 53.99 -12.86 32.46
N LEU A 593 54.63 -13.66 31.60
CA LEU A 593 55.67 -14.61 32.01
C LEU A 593 56.98 -13.91 32.43
N ALA A 594 57.35 -12.80 31.78
CA ALA A 594 58.52 -12.00 32.17
C ALA A 594 58.33 -11.27 33.52
N ALA A 595 57.12 -10.78 33.81
CA ALA A 595 56.80 -10.13 35.08
C ALA A 595 56.80 -11.10 36.29
N LEU A 596 56.48 -12.38 36.07
CA LEU A 596 56.54 -13.44 37.08
C LEU A 596 57.98 -13.94 37.31
N GLY A 597 58.85 -13.92 36.30
CA GLY A 597 60.28 -14.26 36.42
C GLY A 597 61.11 -13.21 37.18
N GLY A 598 60.82 -11.92 36.99
CA GLY A 598 61.58 -10.81 37.61
C GLY A 598 61.41 -10.68 39.14
N ARG A 599 60.30 -11.17 39.71
CA ARG A 599 60.05 -11.10 41.17
C ARG A 599 60.84 -12.12 41.99
N ARG A 600 61.40 -13.18 41.37
CA ARG A 600 62.23 -14.18 42.09
C ARG A 600 63.72 -13.83 42.19
N LEU A 601 64.23 -12.90 41.37
CA LEU A 601 65.65 -12.49 41.39
C LEU A 601 65.95 -11.28 42.30
N ARG A 602 64.94 -10.60 42.84
CA ARG A 602 65.13 -9.44 43.76
C ARG A 602 65.16 -9.79 45.26
N ARG A 603 65.09 -11.08 45.62
CA ARG A 603 65.21 -11.58 47.02
C ARG A 603 66.56 -12.25 47.33
N ARG A 604 67.53 -12.23 46.41
CA ARG A 604 68.93 -12.61 46.67
C ARG A 604 69.83 -11.43 46.30
N ASN A 605 69.83 -10.40 47.16
CA ASN A 605 70.90 -9.41 47.37
C ASN A 605 70.34 -8.20 48.14
N LYS A 606 70.09 -8.40 49.43
CA LYS A 606 70.43 -7.53 50.57
C LYS A 606 69.96 -8.20 51.84
#